data_AF-A0A959DZF7-F1
#
_entry.id   AF-A0A959DZF7-F1
#
_cell.length_a   1.000
_cell.length_b   1.000
_cell.length_c   1.000
_cell.angle_alpha   90.00
_cell.angle_beta   90.00
_cell.angle_gamma   90.00
#
_symmetry.space_group_name_H-M   'P 1'
#
loop_
_entity.id
_entity.type
_entity.pdbx_description
1 polymer ?
#
loop_
_entity_poly.entity_id
_entity_poly.type
_entity_poly.pdbx_seq_one_letter_code
_entity_poly.pdbx_strand_id
1 'polypeptide(L)'
;MEVDQNQPYAGQQVVLDYVIYSRISVNTYNFNSESNYTGAFVRPFKNYDAGVKTKTINGYTYQRRIMRRLALFPQQSGLLTIDPAVITLGIPMEDDGFGFFSSTKPKQVRTNAVELHVKPLPQPEPENFLGAVGQFEYKVSSDRTELSTDDAAMLTFKISGNGDMKTIQ
;
A
#
# COMPACT_ATOMS: atom_id res chain seq x y z
N MET A 1 5.59 -10.89 0.08
CA MET A 1 5.01 -9.66 0.67
C MET A 1 6.15 -8.79 1.13
N GLU A 2 6.14 -7.52 0.77
CA GLU A 2 7.13 -6.52 1.19
C GLU A 2 6.39 -5.38 1.88
N VAL A 3 6.92 -4.88 2.98
CA VAL A 3 6.41 -3.69 3.67
C VAL A 3 7.46 -2.58 3.65
N ASP A 4 7.02 -1.33 3.64
CA ASP A 4 7.91 -0.17 3.72
C ASP A 4 8.51 0.01 5.13
N GLN A 5 7.77 -0.40 6.17
CA GLN A 5 8.23 -0.46 7.55
C GLN A 5 7.58 -1.62 8.32
N ASN A 6 8.30 -2.17 9.31
CA ASN A 6 7.82 -3.27 10.15
C ASN A 6 7.57 -2.87 11.62
N GLN A 7 7.86 -1.63 12.00
CA GLN A 7 7.62 -1.13 13.36
C GLN A 7 6.89 0.22 13.37
N PRO A 8 5.67 0.31 12.79
CA PRO A 8 4.89 1.54 12.75
C PRO A 8 4.36 1.92 14.14
N TYR A 9 3.99 3.18 14.33
CA TYR A 9 3.12 3.57 15.43
C TYR A 9 1.66 3.18 15.14
N ALA A 10 0.84 2.98 16.18
CA ALA A 10 -0.61 2.86 16.01
C ALA A 10 -1.15 4.09 15.23
N GLY A 11 -2.01 3.85 14.25
CA GLY A 11 -2.55 4.84 13.32
C GLY A 11 -1.66 5.18 12.12
N GLN A 12 -0.36 4.84 12.16
CA GLN A 12 0.58 5.18 11.09
C GLN A 12 0.40 4.27 9.87
N GLN A 13 0.50 4.84 8.68
CA GLN A 13 0.46 4.08 7.44
C GLN A 13 1.66 3.12 7.28
N VAL A 14 1.36 1.89 6.88
CA VAL A 14 2.29 0.91 6.34
C VAL A 14 1.86 0.55 4.92
N VAL A 15 2.77 0.62 3.97
CA VAL A 15 2.52 0.17 2.59
C VAL A 15 2.89 -1.29 2.47
N LEU A 16 1.92 -2.14 2.16
CA LEU A 16 2.11 -3.56 1.87
C LEU A 16 2.03 -3.80 0.35
N ASP A 17 3.13 -4.32 -0.21
CA ASP A 17 3.22 -4.76 -1.59
C ASP A 17 3.22 -6.29 -1.70
N TYR A 18 2.29 -6.81 -2.50
CA TYR A 18 2.32 -8.17 -3.02
C TYR A 18 3.21 -8.20 -4.26
N VAL A 19 4.47 -8.58 -4.07
CA VAL A 19 5.48 -8.60 -5.12
C VAL A 19 5.73 -10.02 -5.61
N ILE A 20 5.82 -10.16 -6.93
CA ILE A 20 6.36 -11.36 -7.57
C ILE A 20 7.74 -11.06 -8.17
N TYR A 21 8.66 -11.98 -7.93
CA TYR A 21 9.96 -12.04 -8.58
C TYR A 21 9.95 -13.22 -9.56
N SER A 22 9.95 -12.94 -10.87
CA SER A 22 9.93 -13.99 -11.89
C SER A 22 10.98 -13.75 -12.96
N ARG A 23 11.46 -14.85 -13.58
CA ARG A 23 12.30 -14.79 -14.79
C ARG A 23 11.52 -15.13 -16.05
N ILE A 24 10.28 -15.56 -15.87
CA ILE A 24 9.32 -15.91 -16.93
C ILE A 24 8.16 -14.93 -16.87
N SER A 25 7.50 -14.76 -18.01
CA SER A 25 6.29 -13.98 -18.13
C SER A 25 5.16 -14.59 -17.28
N VAL A 26 4.35 -13.72 -16.69
CA VAL A 26 3.14 -14.09 -15.96
C VAL A 26 1.99 -13.29 -16.56
N ASN A 27 1.05 -13.97 -17.20
CA ASN A 27 -0.05 -13.31 -17.94
C ASN A 27 -1.18 -12.90 -16.99
N THR A 28 -1.53 -13.78 -16.06
CA THR A 28 -2.63 -13.56 -15.12
C THR A 28 -2.20 -13.95 -13.70
N TYR A 29 -2.87 -13.35 -12.72
CA TYR A 29 -2.74 -13.71 -11.31
C TYR A 29 -4.10 -13.59 -10.64
N ASN A 30 -4.43 -14.55 -9.78
CA ASN A 30 -5.67 -14.58 -9.03
C ASN A 30 -5.37 -14.86 -7.55
N PHE A 31 -5.86 -14.00 -6.67
CA PHE A 31 -5.73 -14.19 -5.22
C PHE A 31 -6.83 -15.14 -4.75
N ASN A 32 -6.47 -16.37 -4.41
CA ASN A 32 -7.40 -17.38 -3.93
C ASN A 32 -7.71 -17.22 -2.44
N SER A 33 -6.73 -16.77 -1.67
CA SER A 33 -6.90 -16.39 -0.26
C SER A 33 -5.97 -15.24 0.11
N GLU A 34 -6.39 -14.45 1.08
CA GLU A 34 -5.68 -13.27 1.59
C GLU A 34 -5.98 -13.14 3.09
N SER A 35 -5.08 -12.50 3.84
CA SER A 35 -5.34 -12.16 5.24
C SER A 35 -6.55 -11.23 5.35
N ASN A 36 -7.28 -11.32 6.46
CA ASN A 36 -8.36 -10.39 6.77
C ASN A 36 -7.85 -9.07 7.38
N TYR A 37 -6.54 -8.94 7.61
CA TYR A 37 -5.88 -7.76 8.17
C TYR A 37 -6.47 -7.33 9.53
N THR A 38 -6.84 -8.32 10.37
CA THR A 38 -7.41 -8.05 11.70
C THR A 38 -6.55 -7.06 12.49
N GLY A 39 -7.18 -6.02 13.05
CA GLY A 39 -6.48 -4.97 13.80
C GLY A 39 -5.91 -3.82 12.97
N ALA A 40 -6.06 -3.84 11.64
CA ALA A 40 -5.72 -2.72 10.76
C ALA A 40 -6.91 -2.29 9.90
N PHE A 41 -7.00 -0.98 9.67
CA PHE A 41 -7.83 -0.46 8.59
C PHE A 41 -7.04 -0.52 7.28
N VAL A 42 -7.69 -0.95 6.19
CA VAL A 42 -7.02 -1.24 4.92
C VAL A 42 -7.60 -0.40 3.79
N ARG A 43 -6.72 0.23 3.01
CA ARG A 43 -7.08 0.93 1.78
C ARG A 43 -6.28 0.41 0.59
N PRO A 44 -6.92 -0.14 -0.45
CA PRO A 44 -6.22 -0.49 -1.68
C PRO A 44 -5.83 0.77 -2.44
N PHE A 45 -4.61 0.78 -2.99
CA PHE A 45 -4.22 1.81 -3.95
C PHE A 45 -4.90 1.53 -5.29
N LYS A 46 -5.67 2.51 -5.78
CA LYS A 46 -6.33 2.41 -7.09
C LYS A 46 -5.34 2.54 -8.25
N ASN A 47 -4.36 3.43 -8.10
CA ASN A 47 -3.32 3.70 -9.08
C ASN A 47 -1.96 3.64 -8.39
N TYR A 48 -1.06 2.84 -8.94
CA TYR A 48 0.36 2.80 -8.55
C TYR A 48 1.16 2.36 -9.77
N ASP A 49 2.43 2.76 -9.82
CA ASP A 49 3.34 2.28 -10.86
C ASP A 49 3.59 0.77 -10.65
N ALA A 50 2.88 -0.05 -11.43
CA ALA A 50 3.05 -1.49 -11.48
C ALA A 50 4.17 -1.92 -12.45
N GLY A 51 4.94 -0.96 -12.96
CA GLY A 51 6.03 -1.17 -13.90
C GLY A 51 7.02 -2.24 -13.44
N VAL A 52 7.53 -2.99 -14.42
CA VAL A 52 8.49 -4.06 -14.17
C VAL A 52 9.84 -3.43 -13.85
N LYS A 53 10.33 -3.68 -12.63
CA LYS A 53 11.69 -3.31 -12.22
C LYS A 53 12.57 -4.53 -12.25
N THR A 54 13.81 -4.40 -12.71
CA THR A 54 14.76 -5.51 -12.71
C THR A 54 15.53 -5.55 -11.39
N LYS A 55 15.68 -6.73 -10.78
CA LYS A 55 16.47 -6.93 -9.55
C LYS A 55 17.35 -8.17 -9.68
N THR A 56 18.63 -8.04 -9.39
CA THR A 56 19.57 -9.17 -9.33
C THR A 56 19.57 -9.75 -7.93
N ILE A 57 19.33 -11.06 -7.82
CA ILE A 57 19.32 -11.81 -6.57
C ILE A 57 20.15 -13.07 -6.79
N ASN A 58 21.21 -13.27 -6.00
CA ASN A 58 22.10 -14.43 -6.08
C ASN A 58 22.64 -14.70 -7.49
N GLY A 59 23.01 -13.65 -8.23
CA GLY A 59 23.55 -13.75 -9.59
C GLY A 59 22.51 -13.93 -10.70
N TYR A 60 21.22 -14.10 -10.37
CA TYR A 60 20.15 -14.18 -11.35
C TYR A 60 19.34 -12.90 -11.41
N THR A 61 19.00 -12.49 -12.63
CA THR A 61 18.17 -11.31 -12.88
C THR A 61 16.70 -11.69 -12.87
N TYR A 62 15.92 -11.03 -12.02
CA TYR A 62 14.47 -11.21 -11.90
C TYR A 62 13.73 -9.94 -12.28
N GLN A 63 12.56 -10.12 -12.89
CA GLN A 63 11.54 -9.10 -13.01
C GLN A 63 10.79 -9.01 -11.67
N ARG A 64 10.82 -7.84 -11.05
CA ARG A 64 10.02 -7.46 -9.88
C ARG A 64 8.75 -6.77 -10.37
N ARG A 65 7.59 -7.34 -10.07
CA ARG A 65 6.28 -6.76 -10.38
C ARG A 65 5.40 -6.70 -9.14
N ILE A 66 4.73 -5.58 -8.93
CA ILE A 66 3.73 -5.41 -7.87
C ILE A 66 2.38 -5.89 -8.42
N MET A 67 1.80 -6.92 -7.81
CA MET A 67 0.49 -7.47 -8.16
C MET A 67 -0.64 -6.74 -7.44
N ARG A 68 -0.37 -6.27 -6.21
CA ARG A 68 -1.31 -5.52 -5.38
C ARG A 68 -0.55 -4.65 -4.38
N ARG A 69 -1.04 -3.44 -4.13
CA ARG A 69 -0.50 -2.50 -3.14
C ARG A 69 -1.61 -2.02 -2.22
N LEU A 70 -1.36 -2.08 -0.91
CA LEU A 70 -2.31 -1.72 0.14
C LEU A 70 -1.67 -0.72 1.12
N ALA A 71 -2.45 0.22 1.62
CA ALA A 71 -2.14 1.00 2.80
C ALA A 71 -2.84 0.36 4.01
N LEU A 72 -2.06 0.00 5.02
CA LEU A 72 -2.52 -0.55 6.28
C LEU A 72 -2.34 0.51 7.37
N PHE A 73 -3.36 0.69 8.21
CA PHE A 73 -3.35 1.60 9.35
C PHE A 73 -3.64 0.77 10.61
N PRO A 74 -2.61 0.24 11.29
CA PRO A 74 -2.80 -0.56 12.51
C PRO A 74 -3.48 0.27 13.60
N GLN A 75 -4.50 -0.25 14.27
CA GLN A 75 -5.31 0.54 15.21
C GLN A 75 -4.83 0.44 16.67
N GLN A 76 -4.01 -0.57 16.99
CA GLN A 76 -3.55 -0.86 18.34
C GLN A 76 -2.07 -1.25 18.35
N SER A 77 -1.37 -0.93 19.43
CA SER A 77 0.00 -1.39 19.67
C SER A 77 0.04 -2.89 19.94
N GLY A 78 1.11 -3.56 19.52
CA GLY A 78 1.28 -5.00 19.67
C GLY A 78 1.76 -5.67 18.39
N LEU A 79 1.70 -7.00 18.36
CA LEU A 79 2.06 -7.79 17.19
C LEU A 79 0.84 -7.93 16.27
N LEU A 80 0.93 -7.37 15.06
CA LEU A 80 -0.05 -7.58 13.99
C LEU A 80 0.57 -8.51 12.95
N THR A 81 -0.05 -9.66 12.74
CA THR A 81 0.41 -10.66 11.77
C THR A 81 -0.45 -10.61 10.51
N ILE A 82 0.21 -10.58 9.35
CA ILE A 82 -0.41 -10.65 8.04
C ILE A 82 -0.13 -12.04 7.49
N ASP A 83 -1.20 -12.84 7.42
CA ASP A 83 -1.12 -14.21 6.97
C ASP A 83 -0.69 -14.35 5.51
N PRO A 84 -0.01 -15.45 5.15
CA PRO A 84 0.30 -15.78 3.77
C PRO A 84 -0.94 -15.78 2.85
N ALA A 85 -0.85 -15.08 1.74
CA ALA A 85 -1.82 -15.18 0.65
C ALA A 85 -1.50 -16.38 -0.25
N VAL A 86 -2.54 -17.00 -0.80
CA VAL A 86 -2.45 -18.03 -1.85
C VAL A 86 -2.83 -17.40 -3.17
N ILE A 87 -1.93 -17.49 -4.15
CA ILE A 87 -2.09 -16.84 -5.46
C ILE A 87 -1.90 -17.88 -6.56
N THR A 88 -2.84 -17.95 -7.49
CA THR A 88 -2.71 -18.74 -8.72
C THR A 88 -2.22 -17.86 -9.86
N LEU A 89 -1.10 -18.25 -10.46
CA LEU A 89 -0.47 -17.56 -11.59
C LEU A 89 -0.79 -18.29 -12.89
N GLY A 90 -1.10 -17.55 -13.96
CA GLY A 90 -1.18 -18.09 -15.32
C GLY A 90 0.15 -17.92 -16.04
N ILE A 91 0.90 -19.01 -16.18
CA ILE A 91 2.17 -19.03 -16.92
C ILE A 91 1.88 -19.37 -18.38
N PRO A 92 2.28 -18.53 -19.35
CA PRO A 92 2.08 -18.84 -20.76
C PRO A 92 2.82 -20.13 -21.13
N MET A 93 2.16 -21.01 -21.86
CA MET A 93 2.80 -22.17 -22.49
C MET A 93 3.22 -21.80 -23.91
N GLU A 94 4.21 -22.51 -24.45
CA GLU A 94 4.55 -22.39 -25.87
C GLU A 94 3.32 -22.77 -26.72
N ASP A 95 3.08 -21.98 -27.76
CA ASP A 95 1.98 -22.16 -28.69
C ASP A 95 2.15 -23.50 -29.41
N ASP A 96 1.15 -24.39 -29.30
CA ASP A 96 1.17 -25.72 -29.91
C ASP A 96 0.77 -25.68 -31.39
N GLY A 97 0.60 -24.49 -31.97
CA GLY A 97 0.35 -24.28 -33.39
C GLY A 97 -1.10 -24.49 -33.80
N PHE A 98 -2.02 -24.73 -32.85
CA PHE A 98 -3.45 -24.94 -33.10
C PHE A 98 -4.32 -23.79 -32.55
N GLY A 99 -3.98 -22.55 -32.93
CA GLY A 99 -4.94 -21.45 -33.09
C GLY A 99 -5.23 -20.56 -31.87
N PHE A 100 -5.18 -19.24 -32.11
CA PHE A 100 -5.83 -18.08 -31.45
C PHE A 100 -6.00 -17.98 -29.91
N PHE A 101 -5.70 -19.00 -29.11
CA PHE A 101 -5.81 -19.00 -27.65
C PHE A 101 -4.45 -19.32 -27.03
N SER A 102 -3.79 -18.31 -26.47
CA SER A 102 -2.60 -18.55 -25.64
C SER A 102 -3.00 -19.40 -24.43
N SER A 103 -2.59 -20.66 -24.38
CA SER A 103 -2.84 -21.52 -23.23
C SER A 103 -1.95 -21.07 -22.05
N THR A 104 -2.52 -21.09 -20.84
CA THR A 104 -1.78 -20.79 -19.62
C THR A 104 -1.85 -21.96 -18.66
N LYS A 105 -0.70 -22.32 -18.07
CA LYS A 105 -0.63 -23.32 -17.02
C LYS A 105 -0.81 -22.64 -15.66
N PRO A 106 -1.81 -23.03 -14.86
CA PRO A 106 -1.97 -22.51 -13.52
C PRO A 106 -0.81 -23.00 -12.63
N LYS A 107 -0.20 -22.08 -11.89
CA LYS A 107 0.77 -22.37 -10.85
C LYS A 107 0.38 -21.66 -9.57
N GLN A 108 0.08 -22.43 -8.53
CA GLN A 108 -0.20 -21.89 -7.21
C GLN A 108 1.09 -21.56 -6.47
N VAL A 109 1.13 -20.40 -5.85
CA VAL A 109 2.23 -19.92 -4.99
C VAL A 109 1.66 -19.37 -3.69
N ARG A 110 2.49 -19.38 -2.64
CA ARG A 110 2.16 -18.79 -1.34
C ARG A 110 3.16 -17.68 -1.02
N THR A 111 2.69 -16.61 -0.41
CA THR A 111 3.59 -15.57 0.10
C THR A 111 4.22 -16.00 1.42
N ASN A 112 5.26 -15.30 1.87
CA ASN A 112 5.67 -15.28 3.27
C ASN A 112 4.57 -14.64 4.15
N ALA A 113 4.59 -14.89 5.46
CA ALA A 113 3.88 -14.07 6.43
C ALA A 113 4.66 -12.76 6.68
N VAL A 114 3.98 -11.73 7.17
CA VAL A 114 4.61 -10.47 7.61
C VAL A 114 4.15 -10.15 9.02
N GLU A 115 5.09 -9.81 9.88
CA GLU A 115 4.83 -9.38 11.26
C GLU A 115 5.13 -7.88 11.37
N LEU A 116 4.17 -7.12 11.91
CA LEU A 116 4.31 -5.71 12.23
C LEU A 116 4.33 -5.55 13.76
N HIS A 117 5.40 -4.98 14.29
CA HIS A 117 5.53 -4.65 15.71
C HIS A 117 5.06 -3.22 15.94
N VAL A 118 3.76 -3.07 16.15
CA VAL A 118 3.11 -1.76 16.27
C VAL A 118 3.46 -1.13 17.62
N LYS A 119 4.09 0.04 17.58
CA LYS A 119 4.48 0.82 18.75
C LYS A 119 3.28 1.61 19.30
N PRO A 120 3.18 1.78 20.63
CA PRO A 120 2.26 2.76 21.20
C PRO A 120 2.66 4.18 20.78
N LEU A 121 1.69 5.09 20.74
CA LEU A 121 1.97 6.49 20.44
C LEU A 121 2.92 7.10 21.48
N PRO A 122 3.88 7.96 21.06
CA PRO A 122 4.76 8.67 21.98
C PRO A 122 3.99 9.48 23.02
N GLN A 123 4.55 9.60 24.22
CA GLN A 123 4.00 10.39 25.31
C GLN A 123 4.99 11.47 25.77
N PRO A 124 4.53 12.67 26.17
CA PRO A 124 3.13 13.11 26.14
C PRO A 124 2.64 13.33 24.71
N GLU A 125 1.34 13.11 24.52
CA GLU A 125 0.68 13.45 23.27
C GLU A 125 0.76 14.96 23.00
N PRO A 126 0.97 15.39 21.74
CA PRO A 126 0.95 16.81 21.39
C PRO A 126 -0.40 17.47 21.74
N GLU A 127 -0.36 18.73 22.17
CA GLU A 127 -1.59 19.51 22.36
C GLU A 127 -2.38 19.58 21.04
N ASN A 128 -3.69 19.33 21.11
CA ASN A 128 -4.62 19.28 19.97
C ASN A 128 -4.37 18.13 18.97
N PHE A 129 -3.82 17.00 19.41
CA PHE A 129 -3.72 15.83 18.54
C PHE A 129 -5.12 15.27 18.19
N LEU A 130 -5.41 15.20 16.89
CA LEU A 130 -6.70 14.77 16.35
C LEU A 130 -6.72 13.28 15.98
N GLY A 131 -5.75 12.49 16.41
CA GLY A 131 -5.66 11.05 16.09
C GLY A 131 -4.99 10.73 14.74
N ALA A 132 -4.68 11.73 13.92
CA ALA A 132 -4.08 11.53 12.60
C ALA A 132 -2.56 11.33 12.70
N VAL A 133 -2.08 10.12 12.38
CA VAL A 133 -0.66 9.75 12.48
C VAL A 133 -0.04 9.61 11.11
N GLY A 134 0.99 10.40 10.85
CA GLY A 134 1.69 10.41 9.56
C GLY A 134 2.45 11.71 9.36
N GLN A 135 2.91 11.91 8.13
CA GLN A 135 3.46 13.16 7.66
C GLN A 135 2.38 13.90 6.88
N PHE A 136 2.13 15.14 7.30
CA PHE A 136 1.15 16.03 6.68
C PHE A 136 1.83 17.33 6.26
N GLU A 137 1.48 17.79 5.07
CA GLU A 137 1.79 19.12 4.56
C GLU A 137 0.48 19.89 4.39
N TYR A 138 0.51 21.18 4.72
CA TYR A 138 -0.62 22.06 4.48
C TYR A 138 -0.20 23.27 3.64
N LYS A 139 -1.12 23.75 2.81
CA LYS A 139 -0.99 25.00 2.06
C LYS A 139 -2.22 25.85 2.32
N VAL A 140 -1.99 27.12 2.62
CA VAL A 140 -3.03 28.12 2.78
C VAL A 140 -2.85 29.15 1.68
N SER A 141 -3.91 29.43 0.93
CA SER A 141 -3.93 30.50 -0.06
C SER A 141 -5.18 31.34 0.13
N SER A 142 -5.03 32.65 -0.03
CA SER A 142 -6.16 33.58 -0.09
C SER A 142 -6.32 34.07 -1.53
N ASP A 143 -7.55 34.32 -1.94
CA ASP A 143 -7.82 35.05 -3.18
C ASP A 143 -7.52 36.56 -3.05
N ARG A 144 -7.44 37.08 -1.82
CA ARG A 144 -7.17 38.49 -1.50
C ARG A 144 -6.29 38.65 -0.26
N THR A 145 -5.34 39.58 -0.29
CA THR A 145 -4.47 39.91 0.86
C THR A 145 -4.86 41.20 1.58
N GLU A 146 -5.70 42.04 0.97
CA GLU A 146 -6.23 43.28 1.54
C GLU A 146 -7.75 43.24 1.45
N LEU A 147 -8.43 43.68 2.52
CA LEU A 147 -9.88 43.66 2.65
C LEU A 147 -10.37 45.01 3.18
N SER A 148 -11.44 45.54 2.59
CA SER A 148 -12.21 46.68 3.10
C SER A 148 -13.51 46.22 3.77
N THR A 149 -14.26 47.15 4.39
CA THR A 149 -15.37 46.85 5.32
C THR A 149 -16.49 45.98 4.73
N ASP A 150 -16.60 45.89 3.40
CA ASP A 150 -17.61 45.10 2.68
C ASP A 150 -17.02 43.97 1.80
N ASP A 151 -15.72 43.69 1.89
CA ASP A 151 -15.07 42.64 1.10
C ASP A 151 -15.14 41.27 1.78
N ALA A 152 -15.38 40.22 0.98
CA ALA A 152 -15.20 38.84 1.39
C ALA A 152 -13.90 38.26 0.78
N ALA A 153 -13.07 37.62 1.59
CA ALA A 153 -11.97 36.77 1.13
C ALA A 153 -12.36 35.29 1.19
N MET A 154 -11.92 34.54 0.19
CA MET A 154 -11.94 33.09 0.18
C MET A 154 -10.56 32.56 0.56
N LEU A 155 -10.48 31.94 1.75
CA LEU A 155 -9.31 31.18 2.16
C LEU A 155 -9.46 29.72 1.72
N THR A 156 -8.49 29.24 0.94
CA THR A 156 -8.38 27.84 0.56
C THR A 156 -7.31 27.16 1.40
N PHE A 157 -7.72 26.17 2.18
CA PHE A 157 -6.84 25.30 2.96
C PHE A 157 -6.74 23.94 2.26
N LYS A 158 -5.52 23.53 1.91
CA LYS A 158 -5.23 22.22 1.34
C LYS A 158 -4.30 21.45 2.26
N ILE A 159 -4.77 20.36 2.83
CA ILE A 159 -3.97 19.42 3.63
C ILE A 159 -3.72 18.17 2.77
N SER A 160 -2.51 17.64 2.80
CA SER A 160 -2.11 16.43 2.08
C SER A 160 -1.12 15.64 2.92
N GLY A 161 -1.15 14.31 2.86
CA GLY A 161 -0.29 13.49 3.69
C GLY A 161 -0.57 12.00 3.52
N ASN A 162 0.11 11.18 4.31
CA ASN A 162 -0.01 9.72 4.28
C ASN A 162 -0.74 9.13 5.50
N GLY A 163 -1.25 9.94 6.43
CA GLY A 163 -2.05 9.43 7.56
C GLY A 163 -3.52 9.21 7.21
N ASP A 164 -4.27 8.57 8.12
CA ASP A 164 -5.70 8.32 7.91
C ASP A 164 -6.54 9.59 8.08
N MET A 165 -6.80 10.30 6.98
CA MET A 165 -7.55 11.55 6.97
C MET A 165 -8.98 11.45 7.52
N LYS A 166 -9.54 10.24 7.73
CA LYS A 166 -10.86 10.08 8.38
C LYS A 166 -10.86 10.41 9.87
N THR A 167 -9.69 10.45 10.50
CA THR A 167 -9.57 10.78 11.93
C THR A 167 -9.60 12.27 12.22
N ILE A 168 -9.36 13.11 11.22
CA ILE A 168 -9.43 14.57 11.34
C ILE A 168 -10.91 14.99 11.27
N GLN A 169 -11.49 15.41 12.41
CA GLN A 169 -12.82 16.05 12.51
C GLN A 169 -12.70 17.54 12.78
#